data_AF-A0A3C0FKU4-F1
#
_entry.id   AF-A0A3C0FKU4-F1
#
_cell.length_a   1.000
_cell.length_b   1.000
_cell.length_c   1.000
_cell.angle_alpha   90.00
_cell.angle_beta   90.00
_cell.angle_gamma   90.00
#
_symmetry.space_group_name_H-M   'P 1'
#
loop_
_entity.id
_entity.type
_entity.pdbx_description
1 polymer ?
#
loop_
_entity_poly.entity_id
_entity_poly.type
_entity_poly.pdbx_seq_one_letter_code
_entity_poly.pdbx_strand_id
1 'polypeptide(L)'
;MTIWIVLGAITLLLAGFILWPIFQNSRTETTDTDGETPASAKSDEDGSPENELSRDLAVYRDQLSEIDRDIERGVLSTEQATAARIEVQRRILAADQRIKQQQADGSETHIASNRSPTRAIAAGFIVLFIAGGIGLYLDLGSPTMPDRPIASRTDEINALRMAQSADEDRQSVLNRAVSDLSQKLLEDPDDLRAWELLGASLMALGRPQEAQTAFLEAVKRSGRNGDYLAMYAESLVRGNNGQINATARGVLREAEKTDSTDPRIQFYLGLADAQEGNVGAAVDRWIA
;
A
#
# COMPACT_ATOMS: atom_id res chain seq x y z
N MET A 1 11.07 -8.98 -0.72
CA MET A 1 11.25 -7.54 -1.06
C MET A 1 9.95 -6.87 -1.51
N THR A 2 8.97 -7.61 -2.02
CA THR A 2 7.68 -7.09 -2.54
C THR A 2 6.67 -6.65 -1.47
N ILE A 3 6.65 -7.27 -0.28
CA ILE A 3 5.70 -6.93 0.80
C ILE A 3 5.86 -5.50 1.31
N TRP A 4 7.10 -5.01 1.44
CA TRP A 4 7.37 -3.63 1.88
C TRP A 4 6.92 -2.58 0.87
N ILE A 5 6.91 -2.93 -0.42
CA ILE A 5 6.41 -2.06 -1.50
C ILE A 5 4.89 -1.97 -1.42
N VAL A 6 4.21 -3.09 -1.19
CA VAL A 6 2.75 -3.13 -1.03
C VAL A 6 2.31 -2.36 0.22
N LEU A 7 3.02 -2.53 1.34
CA LEU A 7 2.73 -1.82 2.58
C LEU A 7 2.94 -0.31 2.45
N GLY A 8 4.00 0.11 1.75
CA GLY A 8 4.29 1.51 1.42
C GLY A 8 3.24 2.12 0.48
N ALA A 9 2.76 1.34 -0.50
CA ALA A 9 1.71 1.79 -1.42
C ALA A 9 0.38 2.00 -0.70
N ILE A 10 0.02 1.12 0.25
CA ILE A 10 -1.21 1.24 1.04
C ILE A 10 -1.15 2.45 1.99
N THR A 11 0.00 2.70 2.62
CA THR A 11 0.18 3.88 3.49
C THR A 11 0.13 5.18 2.71
N LEU A 12 0.72 5.23 1.51
CA LEU A 12 0.60 6.40 0.62
C LEU A 12 -0.83 6.62 0.11
N LEU A 13 -1.59 5.55 -0.17
CA LEU A 13 -3.00 5.65 -0.53
C LEU A 13 -3.86 6.19 0.61
N LEU A 14 -3.64 5.72 1.84
CA LEU A 14 -4.34 6.21 3.03
C LEU A 14 -4.00 7.68 3.32
N ALA A 15 -2.71 8.04 3.25
CA ALA A 15 -2.28 9.43 3.42
C ALA A 15 -2.87 10.33 2.31
N GLY A 16 -2.86 9.86 1.06
CA GLY A 16 -3.47 10.52 -0.08
C GLY A 16 -4.95 10.75 0.12
N PHE A 17 -5.72 9.74 0.54
CA PHE A 17 -7.16 9.86 0.81
C PHE A 17 -7.49 10.85 1.94
N ILE A 18 -6.66 10.90 2.98
CA ILE A 18 -6.82 11.84 4.11
C ILE A 18 -6.48 13.28 3.69
N LEU A 19 -5.52 13.47 2.78
CA LEU A 19 -5.08 14.79 2.29
C LEU A 19 -5.83 15.26 1.03
N TRP A 20 -6.48 14.37 0.29
CA TRP A 20 -7.30 14.62 -0.91
C TRP A 20 -8.32 15.76 -0.76
N PRO A 21 -9.05 15.92 0.36
CA PRO A 21 -9.99 17.04 0.53
C PRO A 21 -9.29 18.40 0.68
N ILE A 22 -7.98 18.46 0.94
CA ILE A 22 -7.22 19.72 1.06
C ILE A 22 -6.86 20.28 -0.32
N PHE A 23 -6.72 19.41 -1.34
CA PHE A 23 -6.31 19.79 -2.69
C PHE A 23 -7.46 19.92 -3.69
N GLN A 24 -8.67 19.46 -3.36
CA GLN A 24 -9.83 19.53 -4.26
C GLN A 24 -10.54 20.89 -4.31
N ASN A 25 -10.14 21.89 -3.52
CA ASN A 25 -10.79 23.22 -3.56
C ASN A 25 -10.37 24.08 -4.77
N SER A 26 -9.77 23.47 -5.79
CA SER A 26 -9.41 24.15 -7.04
C SER A 26 -9.77 23.27 -8.23
N ARG A 27 -11.03 23.32 -8.65
CA ARG A 27 -11.51 23.35 -10.06
C ARG A 27 -13.02 23.09 -10.11
N THR A 28 -13.76 24.06 -10.64
CA THR A 28 -14.92 23.82 -11.50
C THR A 28 -14.55 24.48 -12.83
N GLU A 29 -14.00 23.72 -13.77
CA GLU A 29 -14.70 23.07 -14.90
C GLU A 29 -15.38 24.08 -15.85
N THR A 30 -14.71 24.50 -16.93
CA THR A 30 -14.77 24.00 -18.34
C THR A 30 -16.15 24.02 -18.99
N THR A 31 -16.32 24.78 -20.07
CA THR A 31 -16.95 24.28 -21.32
C THR A 31 -16.43 25.08 -22.52
N ASP A 32 -15.90 24.35 -23.51
CA ASP A 32 -15.41 24.77 -24.83
C ASP A 32 -16.47 25.47 -25.70
N THR A 33 -16.04 26.40 -26.58
CA THR A 33 -16.23 26.27 -28.04
C THR A 33 -15.25 27.16 -28.84
N ASP A 34 -14.31 26.50 -29.53
CA ASP A 34 -13.67 26.75 -30.83
C ASP A 34 -13.14 28.14 -31.28
N GLY A 35 -11.85 28.17 -31.69
CA GLY A 35 -11.39 28.93 -32.86
C GLY A 35 -10.06 29.69 -32.77
N GLU A 36 -9.00 29.09 -33.31
CA GLU A 36 -7.77 29.69 -33.88
C GLU A 36 -6.59 30.21 -32.98
N THR A 37 -5.38 29.88 -33.44
CA THR A 37 -4.03 29.94 -32.82
C THR A 37 -3.24 31.22 -33.24
N PRO A 38 -1.96 31.44 -32.83
CA PRO A 38 -1.46 32.17 -31.65
C PRO A 38 -0.56 33.41 -31.96
N ALA A 39 -0.32 34.29 -30.97
CA ALA A 39 1.03 34.81 -30.61
C ALA A 39 0.99 36.00 -29.61
N SER A 40 1.97 35.97 -28.70
CA SER A 40 2.50 37.07 -27.85
C SER A 40 1.95 37.24 -26.42
N ALA A 41 2.73 36.69 -25.51
CA ALA A 41 2.88 36.92 -24.07
C ALA A 41 2.43 38.26 -23.45
N LYS A 42 1.80 38.17 -22.28
CA LYS A 42 2.12 38.84 -20.98
C LYS A 42 0.97 38.56 -19.98
N SER A 43 1.16 37.65 -19.02
CA SER A 43 1.57 37.89 -17.63
C SER A 43 0.43 38.37 -16.72
N ASP A 44 -0.37 37.42 -16.20
CA ASP A 44 -1.27 37.66 -15.07
C ASP A 44 -0.60 37.17 -13.78
N GLU A 45 0.25 38.03 -13.25
CA GLU A 45 0.84 37.94 -11.91
C GLU A 45 0.32 39.17 -11.14
N ASP A 46 -0.97 39.23 -10.82
CA ASP A 46 -1.64 40.49 -10.44
C ASP A 46 -2.40 40.41 -9.11
N GLY A 47 -1.76 39.84 -8.09
CA GLY A 47 -2.33 39.80 -6.73
C GLY A 47 -1.34 40.11 -5.60
N SER A 48 -0.08 40.42 -5.92
CA SER A 48 0.91 40.78 -4.90
C SER A 48 0.61 42.18 -4.36
N PRO A 49 0.69 42.44 -3.05
CA PRO A 49 0.45 43.77 -2.48
C PRO A 49 1.37 44.85 -3.07
N GLU A 50 2.56 44.46 -3.54
CA GLU A 50 3.48 45.35 -4.26
C GLU A 50 2.97 45.75 -5.66
N ASN A 51 2.21 44.88 -6.33
CA ASN A 51 1.59 45.17 -7.64
C ASN A 51 0.36 46.06 -7.50
N GLU A 52 -0.44 45.89 -6.44
CA GLU A 52 -1.57 46.77 -6.12
C GLU A 52 -1.10 48.21 -5.82
N LEU A 53 -0.04 48.37 -5.03
CA LEU A 53 0.57 49.69 -4.79
C LEU A 53 1.08 50.34 -6.07
N SER A 54 1.74 49.55 -6.93
CA SER A 54 2.30 50.03 -8.19
C SER A 54 1.20 50.54 -9.14
N ARG A 55 0.05 49.87 -9.17
CA ARG A 55 -1.13 50.29 -9.93
C ARG A 55 -1.74 51.58 -9.38
N ASP A 56 -1.97 51.65 -8.07
CA ASP A 56 -2.55 52.83 -7.42
C ASP A 56 -1.67 54.08 -7.58
N LEU A 57 -0.35 53.90 -7.47
CA LEU A 57 0.62 54.98 -7.71
C LEU A 57 0.60 55.47 -9.16
N ALA A 58 0.37 54.59 -10.15
CA ALA A 58 0.24 55.01 -11.55
C ALA A 58 -0.98 55.91 -11.74
N VAL A 59 -2.12 55.56 -11.13
CA VAL A 59 -3.36 56.37 -11.17
C VAL A 59 -3.16 57.73 -10.49
N TYR A 60 -2.51 57.78 -9.33
CA TYR A 60 -2.28 59.06 -8.62
C TYR A 60 -1.30 59.99 -9.35
N ARG A 61 -0.32 59.45 -10.08
CA ARG A 61 0.59 60.26 -10.92
C ARG A 61 -0.16 60.90 -12.08
N ASP A 62 -1.09 60.17 -12.68
CA ASP A 62 -1.95 60.70 -13.75
C ASP A 62 -2.83 61.85 -13.24
N GLN A 63 -3.46 61.67 -12.06
CA GLN A 63 -4.28 62.70 -11.40
C GLN A 63 -3.51 63.99 -11.09
N LEU A 64 -2.25 63.88 -10.65
CA LEU A 64 -1.40 65.06 -10.44
C LEU A 64 -1.12 65.79 -11.76
N SER A 65 -0.88 65.05 -12.84
CA SER A 65 -0.63 65.63 -14.17
C SER A 65 -1.87 66.30 -14.78
N GLU A 66 -3.08 65.83 -14.44
CA GLU A 66 -4.32 66.46 -14.87
C GLU A 66 -4.58 67.77 -14.11
N ILE A 67 -4.25 67.81 -12.81
CA ILE A 67 -4.31 69.04 -12.01
C ILE A 67 -3.33 70.10 -12.56
N ASP A 68 -2.13 69.69 -13.01
CA ASP A 68 -1.20 70.59 -13.70
C ASP A 68 -1.82 71.23 -14.95
N ARG A 69 -2.44 70.40 -15.81
CA ARG A 69 -3.11 70.87 -17.03
C ARG A 69 -4.32 71.75 -16.75
N ASP A 70 -5.03 71.54 -15.65
CA ASP A 70 -6.20 72.33 -15.28
C ASP A 70 -5.85 73.72 -14.73
N ILE A 71 -4.66 73.88 -14.14
CA ILE A 71 -4.09 75.20 -13.81
C ILE A 71 -3.73 75.93 -15.10
N GLU A 72 -3.06 75.26 -16.04
CA GLU A 72 -2.66 75.84 -17.34
C GLU A 72 -3.88 76.27 -18.17
N ARG A 73 -4.96 75.50 -18.11
CA ARG A 73 -6.25 75.82 -18.77
C ARG A 73 -7.07 76.88 -18.02
N GLY A 74 -6.62 77.34 -16.85
CA GLY A 74 -7.30 78.34 -16.03
C GLY A 74 -8.60 77.85 -15.39
N VAL A 75 -8.84 76.53 -15.37
CA VAL A 75 -10.04 75.89 -14.81
C VAL A 75 -9.95 75.85 -13.28
N LEU A 76 -8.75 75.67 -12.74
CA LEU A 76 -8.46 75.66 -11.30
C LEU A 76 -7.62 76.86 -10.89
N SER A 77 -8.01 77.54 -9.81
CA SER A 77 -7.14 78.54 -9.18
C SER A 77 -5.94 77.87 -8.50
N THR A 78 -4.83 78.61 -8.34
CA THR A 78 -3.60 78.10 -7.71
C THR A 78 -3.84 77.60 -6.29
N GLU A 79 -4.73 78.24 -5.53
CA GLU A 79 -5.10 77.82 -4.17
C GLU A 79 -5.87 76.48 -4.18
N GLN A 80 -6.87 76.34 -5.08
CA GLN A 80 -7.64 75.10 -5.22
C GLN A 80 -6.76 73.94 -5.71
N ALA A 81 -5.83 74.20 -6.63
CA ALA A 81 -4.92 73.17 -7.11
C ALA A 81 -3.92 72.74 -6.03
N THR A 82 -3.47 73.66 -5.18
CA THR A 82 -2.62 73.33 -4.03
C THR A 82 -3.36 72.43 -3.05
N ALA A 83 -4.63 72.74 -2.75
CA ALA A 83 -5.49 71.91 -1.92
C ALA A 83 -5.70 70.51 -2.52
N ALA A 84 -5.94 70.42 -3.84
CA ALA A 84 -6.12 69.15 -4.53
C ALA A 84 -4.85 68.28 -4.50
N ARG A 85 -3.65 68.87 -4.68
CA ARG A 85 -2.38 68.14 -4.59
C ARG A 85 -2.14 67.57 -3.19
N ILE A 86 -2.44 68.34 -2.15
CA ILE A 86 -2.29 67.91 -0.75
C ILE A 86 -3.19 66.70 -0.48
N GLU A 87 -4.41 66.71 -1.00
CA GLU A 87 -5.34 65.57 -0.86
C GLU A 87 -4.82 64.31 -1.58
N VAL A 88 -4.28 64.44 -2.80
CA VAL A 88 -3.69 63.30 -3.52
C VAL A 88 -2.46 62.76 -2.78
N GLN A 89 -1.57 63.64 -2.29
CA GLN A 89 -0.42 63.24 -1.47
C GLN A 89 -0.84 62.50 -0.20
N ARG A 90 -1.90 62.96 0.47
CA ARG A 90 -2.46 62.30 1.65
C ARG A 90 -2.99 60.90 1.32
N ARG A 91 -3.63 60.72 0.15
CA ARG A 91 -4.13 59.42 -0.31
C ARG A 91 -3.02 58.44 -0.63
N ILE A 92 -1.93 58.91 -1.25
CA ILE A 92 -0.73 58.10 -1.50
C ILE A 92 -0.15 57.57 -0.17
N LEU A 93 0.00 58.45 0.82
CA LEU A 93 0.50 58.06 2.15
C LEU A 93 -0.45 57.08 2.87
N ALA A 94 -1.76 57.27 2.71
CA ALA A 94 -2.77 56.38 3.28
C ALA A 94 -2.76 54.98 2.61
N ALA A 95 -2.46 54.89 1.32
CA ALA A 95 -2.36 53.62 0.59
C ALA A 95 -1.14 52.79 1.08
N ASP A 96 0.03 53.43 1.23
CA ASP A 96 1.23 52.77 1.80
C ASP A 96 0.98 52.28 3.24
N GLN A 97 0.29 53.07 4.06
CA GLN A 97 -0.07 52.66 5.42
C GLN A 97 -1.07 51.49 5.44
N ARG A 98 -2.04 51.44 4.53
CA ARG A 98 -2.99 50.32 4.42
C ARG A 98 -2.27 49.02 4.05
N ILE A 99 -1.30 49.07 3.15
CA ILE A 99 -0.54 47.88 2.74
C ILE A 99 0.38 47.42 3.87
N LYS A 100 1.04 48.34 4.57
CA LYS A 100 1.82 48.01 5.78
C LYS A 100 0.95 47.42 6.89
N GLN A 101 -0.28 47.92 7.06
CA GLN A 101 -1.24 47.35 8.00
C GLN A 101 -1.72 45.96 7.55
N GLN A 102 -2.00 45.74 6.26
CA GLN A 102 -2.35 44.41 5.74
C GLN A 102 -1.20 43.40 5.83
N GLN A 103 0.06 43.84 5.68
CA GLN A 103 1.24 42.99 5.89
C GLN A 103 1.49 42.71 7.38
N ALA A 104 1.23 43.68 8.27
CA ALA A 104 1.31 43.48 9.72
C ALA A 104 0.19 42.57 10.24
N ASP A 105 -1.04 42.74 9.75
CA ASP A 105 -2.22 41.94 10.08
C ASP A 105 -2.19 40.55 9.40
N GLY A 106 -1.41 40.39 8.32
CA GLY A 106 -1.09 39.10 7.71
C GLY A 106 0.08 38.36 8.36
N SER A 107 0.84 39.03 9.24
CA SER A 107 1.96 38.44 10.01
C SER A 107 1.57 38.07 11.44
N GLU A 108 0.48 38.65 11.97
CA GLU A 108 -0.23 38.04 13.07
C GLU A 108 -1.04 36.88 12.52
N THR A 109 -0.68 35.67 12.97
CA THR A 109 -1.47 34.48 12.70
C THR A 109 -2.86 34.70 13.29
N HIS A 110 -3.79 35.23 12.48
CA HIS A 110 -5.21 35.03 12.68
C HIS A 110 -5.40 33.52 12.61
N ILE A 111 -5.27 32.84 13.77
CA ILE A 111 -6.04 31.65 14.08
C ILE A 111 -7.50 32.13 14.10
N ALA A 112 -8.02 32.52 12.93
CA ALA A 112 -9.43 32.53 12.66
C ALA A 112 -9.83 31.07 12.85
N SER A 113 -10.40 30.79 14.02
CA SER A 113 -10.80 29.47 14.43
C SER A 113 -12.00 29.07 13.59
N ASN A 114 -11.77 28.73 12.32
CA ASN A 114 -12.65 27.84 11.61
C ASN A 114 -12.43 26.45 12.23
N ARG A 115 -13.01 26.24 13.42
CA ARG A 115 -13.08 24.95 14.08
C ARG A 115 -14.00 24.07 13.25
N SER A 116 -13.52 23.58 12.11
CA SER A 116 -14.19 22.48 11.44
C SER A 116 -14.17 21.30 12.43
N PRO A 117 -15.32 20.67 12.73
CA PRO A 117 -15.36 19.53 13.65
C PRO A 117 -14.44 18.39 13.17
N THR A 118 -14.13 18.34 11.87
CA THR A 118 -13.20 17.40 11.26
C THR A 118 -11.76 17.52 11.78
N ARG A 119 -11.27 18.71 12.12
CA ARG A 119 -9.91 18.88 12.70
C ARG A 119 -9.85 18.39 14.15
N ALA A 120 -10.91 18.60 14.93
CA ALA A 120 -11.01 18.08 16.29
C ALA A 120 -11.13 16.55 16.30
N ILE A 121 -11.90 15.99 15.37
CA ILE A 121 -12.03 14.53 15.19
C ILE A 121 -10.69 13.92 14.76
N ALA A 122 -10.00 14.52 13.78
CA ALA A 122 -8.69 14.04 13.34
C ALA A 122 -7.64 14.10 14.47
N ALA A 123 -7.61 15.19 15.24
CA ALA A 123 -6.75 15.30 16.42
C ALA A 123 -7.10 14.23 17.47
N GLY A 124 -8.39 13.95 17.69
CA GLY A 124 -8.85 12.88 18.57
C GLY A 124 -8.36 11.50 18.14
N PHE A 125 -8.43 11.18 16.85
CA PHE A 125 -7.90 9.91 16.32
C PHE A 125 -6.38 9.79 16.45
N ILE A 126 -5.64 10.89 16.26
CA ILE A 126 -4.18 10.89 16.46
C ILE A 126 -3.84 10.62 17.92
N VAL A 127 -4.50 11.31 18.85
CA VAL A 127 -4.31 11.08 20.29
C VAL A 127 -4.71 9.66 20.68
N LEU A 128 -5.83 9.15 20.16
CA LEU A 128 -6.28 7.79 20.40
C LEU A 128 -5.28 6.75 19.86
N PHE A 129 -4.72 6.97 18.67
CA PHE A 129 -3.74 6.07 18.06
C PHE A 129 -2.45 6.04 18.88
N ILE A 130 -1.95 7.19 19.33
CA ILE A 130 -0.75 7.29 20.17
C ILE A 130 -1.00 6.66 21.54
N ALA A 131 -2.11 7.02 22.19
CA ALA A 131 -2.47 6.48 23.51
C ALA A 131 -2.73 4.98 23.46
N GLY A 132 -3.39 4.50 22.40
CA GLY A 132 -3.62 3.07 22.15
C GLY A 132 -2.31 2.33 21.90
N GLY A 133 -1.39 2.91 21.12
CA GLY A 133 -0.06 2.36 20.90
C GLY A 133 0.78 2.27 22.18
N ILE A 134 0.76 3.32 23.01
CA ILE A 134 1.42 3.31 24.33
C ILE A 134 0.76 2.26 25.23
N GLY A 135 -0.57 2.21 25.28
CA GLY A 135 -1.30 1.23 26.10
C GLY A 135 -0.97 -0.21 25.70
N LEU A 136 -1.01 -0.52 24.40
CA LEU A 136 -0.65 -1.83 23.88
C LEU A 136 0.82 -2.18 24.14
N TYR A 137 1.75 -1.21 24.04
CA TYR A 137 3.16 -1.44 24.35
C TYR A 137 3.39 -1.71 25.85
N LEU A 138 2.62 -1.06 26.73
CA LEU A 138 2.70 -1.31 28.16
C LEU A 138 2.08 -2.64 28.57
N ASP A 139 1.06 -3.12 27.85
CA ASP A 139 0.37 -4.39 28.12
C ASP A 139 1.09 -5.61 27.51
N LEU A 140 1.41 -5.56 26.21
CA LEU A 140 2.04 -6.68 25.48
C LEU A 140 3.57 -6.57 25.43
N GLY A 141 4.11 -5.38 25.59
CA GLY A 141 5.53 -5.13 25.50
C GLY A 141 6.26 -5.38 26.81
N SER A 142 7.57 -5.13 26.77
CA SER A 142 8.45 -5.28 27.92
C SER A 142 9.23 -3.98 28.15
N PRO A 143 8.57 -2.91 28.65
CA PRO A 143 9.19 -1.58 28.81
C PRO A 143 10.37 -1.57 29.78
N THR A 144 10.47 -2.57 30.65
CA THR A 144 11.55 -2.73 31.63
C THR A 144 12.66 -3.68 31.17
N MET A 145 12.62 -4.17 29.93
CA MET A 145 13.63 -5.11 29.44
C MET A 145 14.97 -4.38 29.27
N PRO A 146 16.04 -4.79 29.96
CA PRO A 146 17.33 -4.16 29.82
C PRO A 146 17.96 -4.47 28.46
N ASP A 147 18.86 -3.60 28.00
CA ASP A 147 19.63 -3.84 26.80
C ASP A 147 20.41 -5.16 26.91
N ARG A 148 20.22 -6.05 25.93
CA ARG A 148 20.93 -7.35 25.87
C ARG A 148 22.02 -7.30 24.79
N PRO A 149 23.28 -7.00 25.13
CA PRO A 149 24.38 -6.92 24.17
C PRO A 149 24.66 -8.28 23.52
N ILE A 150 25.21 -8.29 22.29
CA ILE A 150 25.42 -9.50 21.48
C ILE A 150 26.17 -10.58 22.25
N ALA A 151 27.17 -10.21 23.07
CA ALA A 151 27.93 -11.15 23.89
C ALA A 151 27.05 -11.99 24.83
N SER A 152 25.96 -11.42 25.35
CA SER A 152 25.00 -12.10 26.23
C SER A 152 23.98 -12.99 25.50
N ARG A 153 23.95 -12.95 24.16
CA ARG A 153 23.05 -13.72 23.29
C ARG A 153 23.79 -14.76 22.44
N THR A 154 25.07 -14.99 22.69
CA THR A 154 25.91 -15.87 21.88
C THR A 154 25.32 -17.28 21.77
N ASP A 155 24.78 -17.82 22.87
CA ASP A 155 24.15 -19.15 22.89
C ASP A 155 22.88 -19.23 22.04
N GLU A 156 22.03 -18.19 22.08
CA GLU A 156 20.83 -18.07 21.25
C GLU A 156 21.17 -17.97 19.76
N ILE A 157 22.18 -17.15 19.43
CA ILE A 157 22.66 -17.00 18.05
C ILE A 157 23.29 -18.31 17.55
N ASN A 158 24.03 -19.02 18.41
CA ASN A 158 24.60 -20.32 18.07
C ASN A 158 23.50 -21.38 17.87
N ALA A 159 22.46 -21.38 18.72
CA ALA A 159 21.31 -22.27 18.55
C ALA A 159 20.55 -22.01 17.25
N LEU A 160 20.34 -20.73 16.88
CA LEU A 160 19.75 -20.35 15.60
C LEU A 160 20.61 -20.79 14.42
N ARG A 161 21.94 -20.62 14.49
CA ARG A 161 22.87 -21.12 13.46
C ARG A 161 22.84 -22.64 13.34
N MET A 162 22.80 -23.36 14.45
CA MET A 162 22.70 -24.83 14.44
C MET A 162 21.37 -25.30 13.84
N ALA A 163 20.26 -24.61 14.13
CA ALA A 163 18.97 -24.89 13.51
C ALA A 163 19.01 -24.65 11.99
N GLN A 164 19.60 -23.54 11.55
CA GLN A 164 19.80 -23.24 10.13
C GLN A 164 20.68 -24.28 9.42
N SER A 165 21.82 -24.66 10.01
CA SER A 165 22.68 -25.68 9.41
C SER A 165 21.99 -27.04 9.35
N ALA A 166 21.20 -27.41 10.37
CA ALA A 166 20.42 -28.64 10.35
C ALA A 166 19.35 -28.65 9.24
N ASP A 167 18.75 -27.49 8.95
CA ASP A 167 17.80 -27.34 7.84
C ASP A 167 18.49 -27.43 6.47
N GLU A 168 19.65 -26.78 6.31
CA GLU A 168 20.48 -26.88 5.09
C GLU A 168 20.95 -28.31 4.84
N ASP A 169 21.43 -28.99 5.89
CA ASP A 169 21.84 -30.39 5.83
C ASP A 169 20.67 -31.28 5.41
N ARG A 170 19.48 -31.09 5.99
CA ARG A 170 18.27 -31.84 5.61
C ARG A 170 17.93 -31.61 4.14
N GLN A 171 17.96 -30.37 3.67
CA GLN A 171 17.68 -30.04 2.28
C GLN A 171 18.71 -30.67 1.33
N SER A 172 19.99 -30.70 1.71
CA SER A 172 21.04 -31.35 0.93
C SER A 172 20.85 -32.86 0.80
N VAL A 173 20.41 -33.52 1.87
CA VAL A 173 20.12 -34.96 1.90
C VAL A 173 18.92 -35.27 0.99
N LEU A 174 17.85 -34.48 1.09
CA LEU A 174 16.67 -34.67 0.24
C LEU A 174 16.98 -34.41 -1.24
N ASN A 175 17.79 -33.40 -1.57
CA ASN A 175 18.20 -33.15 -2.95
C ASN A 175 19.05 -34.31 -3.52
N ARG A 176 19.95 -34.88 -2.72
CA ARG A 176 20.68 -36.11 -3.10
C ARG A 176 19.74 -37.28 -3.31
N ALA A 177 18.79 -37.51 -2.39
CA ALA A 177 17.80 -38.57 -2.53
C ALA A 177 16.97 -38.41 -3.84
N VAL A 178 16.56 -37.19 -4.19
CA VAL A 178 15.87 -36.93 -5.47
C VAL A 178 16.75 -37.31 -6.66
N SER A 179 18.03 -36.93 -6.66
CA SER A 179 18.98 -37.29 -7.72
C SER A 179 19.15 -38.81 -7.84
N ASP A 180 19.43 -39.48 -6.72
CA ASP A 180 19.71 -40.91 -6.67
C ASP A 180 18.47 -41.74 -7.08
N LEU A 181 17.29 -41.36 -6.60
CA LEU A 181 16.03 -42.00 -6.97
C LEU A 181 15.69 -41.78 -8.45
N SER A 182 15.94 -40.57 -8.97
CA SER A 182 15.73 -40.28 -10.39
C SER A 182 16.64 -41.15 -11.27
N GLN A 183 17.91 -41.32 -10.89
CA GLN A 183 18.83 -42.20 -11.61
C GLN A 183 18.40 -43.66 -11.52
N LYS A 184 18.01 -44.13 -10.33
CA LYS A 184 17.53 -45.51 -10.14
C LYS A 184 16.30 -45.80 -11.02
N LEU A 185 15.39 -44.85 -11.15
CA LEU A 185 14.19 -44.99 -11.98
C LEU A 185 14.47 -44.96 -13.49
N LEU A 186 15.66 -44.52 -13.93
CA LEU A 186 16.10 -44.70 -15.32
C LEU A 186 16.51 -46.16 -15.59
N GLU A 187 17.04 -46.85 -14.57
CA GLU A 187 17.49 -48.24 -14.67
C GLU A 187 16.33 -49.23 -14.44
N ASP A 188 15.47 -48.95 -13.46
CA ASP A 188 14.28 -49.72 -13.14
C ASP A 188 13.05 -48.80 -13.07
N PRO A 189 12.41 -48.53 -14.22
CA PRO A 189 11.24 -47.67 -14.26
C PRO A 189 10.04 -48.24 -13.54
N ASP A 190 9.98 -49.54 -13.25
CA ASP A 190 8.79 -50.20 -12.69
C ASP A 190 8.81 -50.26 -11.14
N ASP A 191 9.88 -49.79 -10.50
CA ASP A 191 10.00 -49.69 -9.04
C ASP A 191 9.01 -48.66 -8.46
N LEU A 192 7.82 -49.14 -8.08
CA LEU A 192 6.78 -48.37 -7.40
C LEU A 192 7.27 -47.62 -6.17
N ARG A 193 8.14 -48.27 -5.38
CA ARG A 193 8.62 -47.70 -4.12
C ARG A 193 9.59 -46.55 -4.38
N ALA A 194 10.38 -46.63 -5.44
CA ALA A 194 11.24 -45.53 -5.87
C ALA A 194 10.43 -44.30 -6.32
N TRP A 195 9.34 -44.49 -7.07
CA TRP A 195 8.44 -43.39 -7.45
C TRP A 195 7.78 -42.72 -6.23
N GLU A 196 7.33 -43.51 -5.26
CA GLU A 196 6.76 -43.02 -4.01
C GLU A 196 7.77 -42.15 -3.23
N LEU A 197 8.97 -42.67 -3.02
CA LEU A 197 10.03 -41.97 -2.29
C LEU A 197 10.49 -40.71 -3.01
N LEU A 198 10.52 -40.71 -4.35
CA LEU A 198 10.86 -39.55 -5.14
C LEU A 198 9.82 -38.45 -4.94
N GLY A 199 8.53 -38.79 -5.07
CA GLY A 199 7.44 -37.86 -4.82
C GLY A 199 7.45 -37.32 -3.39
N ALA A 200 7.64 -38.18 -2.39
CA ALA A 200 7.71 -37.78 -0.99
C ALA A 200 8.89 -36.83 -0.70
N SER A 201 10.07 -37.11 -1.28
CA SER A 201 11.25 -36.25 -1.15
C SER A 201 11.02 -34.87 -1.78
N LEU A 202 10.40 -34.83 -2.96
CA LEU A 202 10.02 -33.58 -3.64
C LEU A 202 8.97 -32.80 -2.83
N MET A 203 8.00 -33.48 -2.21
CA MET A 203 7.00 -32.85 -1.33
C MET A 203 7.65 -32.22 -0.11
N ALA A 204 8.60 -32.92 0.52
CA ALA A 204 9.37 -32.43 1.68
C ALA A 204 10.25 -31.21 1.32
N LEU A 205 10.76 -31.16 0.09
CA LEU A 205 11.49 -30.01 -0.45
C LEU A 205 10.59 -28.82 -0.85
N GLY A 206 9.28 -28.94 -0.71
CA GLY A 206 8.35 -27.90 -1.14
C GLY A 206 8.23 -27.78 -2.67
N ARG A 207 8.47 -28.86 -3.41
CA ARG A 207 8.38 -28.96 -4.89
C ARG A 207 7.19 -29.82 -5.33
N PRO A 208 5.94 -29.46 -4.97
CA PRO A 208 4.78 -30.32 -5.21
C PRO A 208 4.46 -30.50 -6.70
N GLN A 209 4.76 -29.52 -7.56
CA GLN A 209 4.52 -29.64 -9.01
C GLN A 209 5.39 -30.74 -9.64
N GLU A 210 6.62 -30.91 -9.16
CA GLU A 210 7.50 -32.00 -9.64
C GLU A 210 7.09 -33.35 -9.05
N ALA A 211 6.62 -33.36 -7.79
CA ALA A 211 6.10 -34.56 -7.15
C ALA A 211 4.87 -35.14 -7.87
N GLN A 212 4.05 -34.30 -8.52
CA GLN A 212 2.89 -34.74 -9.29
C GLN A 212 3.26 -35.78 -10.35
N THR A 213 4.36 -35.59 -11.07
CA THR A 213 4.82 -36.55 -12.08
C THR A 213 5.20 -37.88 -11.44
N ALA A 214 5.98 -37.84 -10.36
CA ALA A 214 6.43 -39.05 -9.66
C ALA A 214 5.25 -39.87 -9.11
N PHE A 215 4.30 -39.22 -8.44
CA PHE A 215 3.11 -39.90 -7.93
C PHE A 215 2.16 -40.36 -9.04
N LEU A 216 2.06 -39.63 -10.15
CA LEU A 216 1.28 -40.08 -11.30
C LEU A 216 1.87 -41.36 -11.92
N GLU A 217 3.20 -41.46 -12.01
CA GLU A 217 3.88 -42.68 -12.47
C GLU A 217 3.65 -43.85 -11.50
N ALA A 218 3.60 -43.59 -10.18
CA ALA A 218 3.22 -44.59 -9.18
C ALA A 218 1.75 -45.03 -9.33
N VAL A 219 0.82 -44.10 -9.57
CA VAL A 219 -0.60 -44.40 -9.84
C VAL A 219 -0.75 -45.32 -11.06
N LYS A 220 -0.01 -45.05 -12.15
CA LYS A 220 -0.08 -45.87 -13.37
C LYS A 220 0.40 -47.31 -13.12
N ARG A 221 1.52 -47.47 -12.44
CA ARG A 221 2.15 -48.79 -12.19
C ARG A 221 1.44 -49.62 -11.13
N SER A 222 0.81 -48.96 -10.16
CA SER A 222 0.09 -49.63 -9.08
C SER A 222 -1.29 -50.14 -9.51
N GLY A 223 -1.68 -49.90 -10.77
CA GLY A 223 -3.05 -50.19 -11.22
C GLY A 223 -4.08 -49.26 -10.58
N ARG A 224 -3.70 -48.01 -10.30
CA ARG A 224 -4.57 -46.97 -9.70
C ARG A 224 -5.01 -47.31 -8.27
N ASN A 225 -4.08 -47.81 -7.46
CA ASN A 225 -4.31 -48.02 -6.03
C ASN A 225 -4.59 -46.69 -5.30
N GLY A 226 -5.49 -46.71 -4.32
CA GLY A 226 -5.98 -45.54 -3.62
C GLY A 226 -4.93 -44.75 -2.85
N ASP A 227 -3.91 -45.40 -2.29
CA ASP A 227 -2.86 -44.73 -1.51
C ASP A 227 -2.03 -43.81 -2.42
N TYR A 228 -1.68 -44.29 -3.62
CA TYR A 228 -0.96 -43.47 -4.61
C TYR A 228 -1.86 -42.41 -5.23
N LEU A 229 -3.15 -42.68 -5.42
CA LEU A 229 -4.11 -41.65 -5.84
C LEU A 229 -4.20 -40.53 -4.79
N ALA A 230 -4.19 -40.88 -3.49
CA ALA A 230 -4.18 -39.90 -2.40
C ALA A 230 -2.90 -39.06 -2.39
N MET A 231 -1.72 -39.67 -2.56
CA MET A 231 -0.44 -38.96 -2.71
C MET A 231 -0.45 -38.00 -3.90
N TYR A 232 -0.96 -38.46 -5.04
CA TYR A 232 -1.07 -37.66 -6.24
C TYR A 232 -2.03 -36.47 -6.03
N ALA A 233 -3.20 -36.71 -5.46
CA ALA A 233 -4.15 -35.65 -5.12
C ALA A 233 -3.54 -34.61 -4.16
N GLU A 234 -2.84 -35.06 -3.11
CA GLU A 234 -2.15 -34.17 -2.19
C GLU A 234 -1.13 -33.26 -2.90
N SER A 235 -0.36 -33.81 -3.84
CA SER A 235 0.59 -33.01 -4.65
C SER A 235 -0.10 -31.99 -5.56
N LEU A 236 -1.30 -32.30 -6.07
CA LEU A 236 -2.12 -31.35 -6.83
C LEU A 236 -2.63 -30.23 -5.93
N VAL A 237 -3.15 -30.57 -4.74
CA VAL A 237 -3.67 -29.60 -3.77
C VAL A 237 -2.57 -28.66 -3.29
N ARG A 238 -1.41 -29.20 -2.88
CA ARG A 238 -0.25 -28.38 -2.47
C ARG A 238 0.31 -27.56 -3.63
N GLY A 239 0.30 -28.11 -4.85
CA GLY A 239 0.70 -27.38 -6.06
C GLY A 239 -0.24 -26.23 -6.42
N ASN A 240 -1.48 -26.25 -5.91
CA ASN A 240 -2.51 -25.24 -6.10
C ASN A 240 -2.77 -24.43 -4.81
N ASN A 241 -1.74 -24.25 -3.97
CA ASN A 241 -1.80 -23.46 -2.73
C ASN A 241 -2.93 -23.87 -1.77
N GLY A 242 -3.23 -25.16 -1.69
CA GLY A 242 -4.26 -25.71 -0.80
C GLY A 242 -5.68 -25.68 -1.36
N GLN A 243 -5.91 -25.14 -2.57
CA GLN A 243 -7.22 -25.17 -3.21
C GLN A 243 -7.48 -26.51 -3.90
N ILE A 244 -8.64 -27.09 -3.63
CA ILE A 244 -9.03 -28.38 -4.21
C ILE A 244 -9.83 -28.14 -5.48
N ASN A 245 -9.13 -28.20 -6.62
CA ASN A 245 -9.75 -28.05 -7.93
C ASN A 245 -10.48 -29.33 -8.39
N ALA A 246 -11.16 -29.25 -9.53
CA ALA A 246 -11.91 -30.37 -10.09
C ALA A 246 -11.06 -31.64 -10.32
N THR A 247 -9.81 -31.48 -10.73
CA THR A 247 -8.88 -32.60 -10.96
C THR A 247 -8.53 -33.30 -9.65
N ALA A 248 -8.08 -32.56 -8.64
CA ALA A 248 -7.73 -33.12 -7.32
C ALA A 248 -8.93 -33.83 -6.70
N ARG A 249 -10.12 -33.21 -6.75
CA ARG A 249 -11.37 -33.82 -6.27
C ARG A 249 -11.73 -35.09 -7.04
N GLY A 250 -11.56 -35.11 -8.36
CA GLY A 250 -11.79 -36.30 -9.17
C GLY A 250 -10.91 -37.47 -8.75
N VAL A 251 -9.61 -37.22 -8.55
CA VAL A 251 -8.64 -38.22 -8.09
C VAL A 251 -9.00 -38.73 -6.69
N LEU A 252 -9.38 -37.85 -5.76
CA LEU A 252 -9.78 -38.25 -4.40
C LEU A 252 -11.05 -39.08 -4.39
N ARG A 253 -12.06 -38.73 -5.20
CA ARG A 253 -13.29 -39.54 -5.34
C ARG A 253 -13.03 -40.89 -5.98
N GLU A 254 -11.99 -40.99 -6.80
CA GLU A 254 -11.55 -42.28 -7.31
C GLU A 254 -10.85 -43.09 -6.22
N ALA A 255 -9.95 -42.47 -5.46
CA ALA A 255 -9.28 -43.10 -4.33
C ALA A 255 -10.28 -43.63 -3.29
N GLU A 256 -11.35 -42.87 -3.00
CA GLU A 256 -12.44 -43.26 -2.11
C GLU A 256 -13.19 -44.52 -2.55
N LYS A 257 -13.21 -44.82 -3.85
CA LYS A 257 -13.84 -46.04 -4.39
C LYS A 257 -12.95 -47.28 -4.28
N THR A 258 -11.71 -47.11 -3.84
CA THR A 258 -10.79 -48.21 -3.56
C THR A 258 -10.90 -48.62 -2.09
N ASP A 259 -10.34 -49.78 -1.73
CA ASP A 259 -10.25 -50.23 -0.33
C ASP A 259 -9.15 -49.51 0.49
N SER A 260 -8.69 -48.34 0.04
CA SER A 260 -7.64 -47.57 0.72
C SER A 260 -8.17 -46.95 2.02
N THR A 261 -7.40 -47.13 3.09
CA THR A 261 -7.65 -46.52 4.40
C THR A 261 -6.82 -45.26 4.61
N ASP A 262 -6.31 -44.65 3.53
CA ASP A 262 -5.46 -43.47 3.63
C ASP A 262 -6.28 -42.25 4.14
N PRO A 263 -5.91 -41.66 5.30
CA PRO A 263 -6.68 -40.57 5.90
C PRO A 263 -6.73 -39.32 5.03
N ARG A 264 -5.79 -39.14 4.09
CA ARG A 264 -5.77 -37.99 3.17
C ARG A 264 -7.00 -37.94 2.28
N ILE A 265 -7.57 -39.10 1.92
CA ILE A 265 -8.74 -39.19 1.05
C ILE A 265 -9.91 -38.45 1.71
N GLN A 266 -10.27 -38.86 2.92
CA GLN A 266 -11.37 -38.28 3.67
C GLN A 266 -11.07 -36.84 4.11
N PHE A 267 -9.83 -36.57 4.54
CA PHE A 267 -9.41 -35.22 4.91
C PHE A 267 -9.59 -34.22 3.76
N TYR A 268 -9.05 -34.52 2.58
CA TYR A 268 -9.12 -33.60 1.44
C TYR A 268 -10.51 -33.55 0.80
N LEU A 269 -11.29 -34.63 0.78
CA LEU A 269 -12.69 -34.55 0.34
C LEU A 269 -13.50 -33.63 1.28
N GLY A 270 -13.29 -33.72 2.59
CA GLY A 270 -13.95 -32.84 3.55
C GLY A 270 -13.49 -31.40 3.42
N LEU A 271 -12.20 -31.17 3.18
CA LEU A 271 -11.69 -29.83 2.88
C LEU A 271 -12.31 -29.26 1.60
N ALA A 272 -12.61 -30.09 0.60
CA ALA A 272 -13.27 -29.67 -0.62
C ALA A 272 -14.71 -29.24 -0.33
N ASP A 273 -15.45 -30.04 0.45
CA ASP A 273 -16.80 -29.72 0.88
C ASP A 273 -16.82 -28.40 1.68
N ALA A 274 -15.86 -28.19 2.58
CA ALA A 274 -15.72 -26.94 3.33
C ALA A 274 -15.40 -25.72 2.43
N GLN A 275 -14.51 -25.88 1.44
CA GLN A 275 -14.19 -24.82 0.47
C GLN A 275 -15.39 -24.43 -0.41
N GLU A 276 -16.34 -25.35 -0.63
CA GLU A 276 -17.60 -25.11 -1.34
C GLU A 276 -18.73 -24.58 -0.43
N GLY A 277 -18.46 -24.41 0.87
CA GLY A 277 -19.42 -23.91 1.87
C GLY A 277 -20.26 -24.99 2.54
N ASN A 278 -20.07 -26.26 2.18
CA ASN A 278 -20.77 -27.41 2.75
C ASN A 278 -20.10 -27.91 4.05
N VAL A 279 -19.97 -27.03 5.04
CA VAL A 279 -19.23 -27.31 6.28
C VAL A 279 -19.79 -28.51 7.05
N GLY A 280 -21.11 -28.73 7.02
CA GLY A 280 -21.74 -29.91 7.65
C GLY A 280 -21.21 -31.23 7.10
N ALA A 281 -21.18 -31.37 5.76
CA ALA A 281 -20.65 -32.56 5.10
C ALA A 281 -19.16 -32.77 5.37
N ALA A 282 -18.38 -31.68 5.46
CA ALA A 282 -16.97 -31.74 5.83
C ALA A 282 -16.77 -32.32 7.24
N VAL A 283 -17.55 -31.84 8.22
CA VAL A 283 -17.49 -32.33 9.60
C VAL A 283 -17.90 -33.79 9.69
N ASP A 284 -19.03 -34.17 9.09
CA ASP A 284 -19.53 -35.55 9.07
C ASP A 284 -18.46 -36.51 8.53
N ARG A 285 -17.71 -36.07 7.52
CA ARG A 285 -16.62 -36.84 6.93
C ARG A 285 -15.39 -36.96 7.82
N TRP A 286 -15.01 -35.91 8.54
CA TRP A 286 -13.82 -35.92 9.40
C TRP A 286 -14.01 -36.66 10.74
N ILE A 287 -15.25 -36.87 11.16
CA ILE A 287 -15.58 -37.58 12.40
C ILE A 287 -15.99 -39.05 12.20
N ALA A 288 -16.20 -39.47 10.94
CA ALA A 288 -16.52 -40.84 10.56
C ALA A 288 -15.30 -41.76 10.71
#